data_AF-A0A6G8Q4A2-F1
#
_entry.id   AF-A0A6G8Q4A2-F1
#
_cell.length_a   1.000
_cell.length_b   1.000
_cell.length_c   1.000
_cell.angle_alpha   90.00
_cell.angle_beta   90.00
_cell.angle_gamma   90.00
#
_symmetry.space_group_name_H-M   'P 1'
#
loop_
_entity.id
_entity.type
_entity.pdbx_description
1 polymer ?
#
loop_
_entity_poly.entity_id
_entity_poly.type
_entity_poly.pdbx_seq_one_letter_code
_entity_poly.pdbx_strand_id
1 'polypeptide(L)'
;MSAGTGGAMGLAVRDGRRLLLIFASAALVFSILHHADHVIRGSHSGWPFEAEVTPFTYSLLIYALILPAIYLTARGHDVAGYHLFVAVGGLALIGFVHFVPVGGHEAPIGDIYAAYGSTSAGLLALGILVGLIANVAALAAVALATVRAKYRAAEGG
;
A
#
# COMPACT_ATOMS: atom_id res chain seq x y z
N MET A 1 13.67 30.14 29.14
CA MET A 1 12.44 29.80 28.38
C MET A 1 12.84 28.86 27.24
N SER A 2 12.72 27.55 27.43
CA SER A 2 13.07 26.51 26.42
C SER A 2 11.96 25.45 26.35
N ALA A 3 10.71 25.90 26.21
CA ALA A 3 9.52 25.05 26.20
C ALA A 3 8.89 24.88 24.80
N GLY A 4 9.38 25.62 23.78
CA GLY A 4 8.75 25.70 22.46
C GLY A 4 9.17 24.61 21.47
N THR A 5 10.42 24.15 21.51
CA THR A 5 10.97 23.18 20.55
C THR A 5 10.49 21.76 20.79
N GLY A 6 10.37 21.33 22.05
CA GLY A 6 9.84 20.01 22.41
C GLY A 6 8.35 19.82 22.07
N GLY A 7 7.55 20.88 22.19
CA GLY A 7 6.10 20.85 21.92
C GLY A 7 5.77 20.68 20.43
N ALA A 8 6.41 21.46 19.56
CA ALA A 8 6.23 21.36 18.11
C ALA A 8 6.69 20.01 17.56
N MET A 9 7.81 19.47 18.09
CA MET A 9 8.32 18.16 17.72
C MET A 9 7.37 17.02 18.11
N GLY A 10 6.79 17.09 19.31
CA GLY A 10 5.78 16.13 19.77
C GLY A 10 4.46 16.17 18.98
N LEU A 11 4.13 17.28 18.32
CA LEU A 11 2.99 17.38 17.41
C LEU A 11 3.32 16.75 16.05
N ALA A 12 4.47 17.08 15.44
CA ALA A 12 4.89 16.50 14.16
C ALA A 12 5.03 14.97 14.20
N VAL A 13 5.54 14.41 15.30
CA VAL A 13 5.64 12.94 15.48
C VAL A 13 4.26 12.29 15.65
N ARG A 14 3.33 12.94 16.39
CA ARG A 14 1.95 12.45 16.54
C ARG A 14 1.20 12.49 15.22
N ASP A 15 1.40 13.55 14.44
CA ASP A 15 0.81 13.70 13.11
C ASP A 15 1.37 12.65 12.15
N GLY A 16 2.68 12.41 12.14
CA GLY A 16 3.32 11.36 11.34
C GLY A 16 2.79 9.96 11.66
N ARG A 17 2.71 9.61 12.95
CA ARG A 17 2.13 8.32 13.38
C ARG A 17 0.68 8.16 12.94
N ARG A 18 -0.15 9.20 13.11
CA ARG A 18 -1.55 9.18 12.71
C ARG A 18 -1.70 8.98 11.21
N LEU A 19 -0.92 9.71 10.41
CA LEU A 19 -0.93 9.57 8.96
C LEU A 19 -0.44 8.19 8.50
N LEU A 20 0.62 7.65 9.10
CA LEU A 20 1.07 6.27 8.83
C LEU A 20 -0.04 5.26 9.07
N LEU A 21 -0.78 5.37 10.18
CA LEU A 21 -1.92 4.50 10.47
C LEU A 21 -3.06 4.66 9.47
N ILE A 22 -3.42 5.89 9.12
CA ILE A 22 -4.48 6.17 8.14
C ILE A 22 -4.13 5.54 6.78
N PHE A 23 -2.97 5.87 6.23
CA PHE A 23 -2.61 5.39 4.89
C PHE A 23 -2.30 3.90 4.85
N ALA A 24 -1.70 3.32 5.90
CA ALA A 24 -1.49 1.86 5.96
C ALA A 24 -2.82 1.10 6.10
N SER A 25 -3.76 1.60 6.91
CA SER A 25 -5.08 0.97 7.04
C SER A 25 -5.89 1.11 5.74
N ALA A 26 -5.84 2.27 5.09
CA ALA A 26 -6.45 2.45 3.78
C ALA A 26 -5.81 1.54 2.72
N ALA A 27 -4.48 1.37 2.74
CA ALA A 27 -3.78 0.48 1.81
C ALA A 27 -4.22 -0.97 2.01
N LEU A 28 -4.42 -1.41 3.25
CA LEU A 28 -4.96 -2.73 3.57
C LEU A 28 -6.37 -2.90 2.96
N VAL A 29 -7.27 -1.94 3.15
CA VAL A 29 -8.63 -1.99 2.59
C VAL A 29 -8.60 -2.02 1.07
N PHE A 30 -7.86 -1.13 0.42
CA PHE A 30 -7.72 -1.13 -1.04
C PHE A 30 -7.08 -2.42 -1.55
N SER A 31 -6.11 -2.99 -0.84
CA SER A 31 -5.50 -4.28 -1.21
C SER A 31 -6.52 -5.40 -1.15
N ILE A 32 -7.37 -5.46 -0.12
CA ILE A 32 -8.45 -6.44 -0.02
C ILE A 32 -9.44 -6.28 -1.19
N LEU A 33 -9.89 -5.05 -1.46
CA LEU A 33 -10.81 -4.77 -2.56
C LEU A 33 -10.21 -5.14 -3.92
N HIS A 34 -8.93 -4.86 -4.13
CA HIS A 34 -8.23 -5.19 -5.37
C HIS A 34 -8.03 -6.71 -5.55
N HIS A 35 -7.66 -7.45 -4.49
CA HIS A 35 -7.60 -8.91 -4.60
C HIS A 35 -8.99 -9.53 -4.77
N ALA A 36 -10.03 -8.96 -4.15
CA ALA A 36 -11.40 -9.40 -4.34
C ALA A 36 -11.86 -9.21 -5.81
N ASP A 37 -11.49 -8.09 -6.44
CA ASP A 37 -11.74 -7.85 -7.87
C ASP A 37 -11.16 -8.97 -8.75
N HIS A 38 -9.88 -9.34 -8.53
CA HIS A 38 -9.23 -10.47 -9.22
C HIS A 38 -9.98 -11.79 -9.04
N VAL A 39 -10.41 -12.09 -7.81
CA VAL A 39 -11.16 -13.31 -7.52
C VAL A 39 -12.54 -13.29 -8.19
N ILE A 40 -13.25 -12.17 -8.15
CA ILE A 40 -14.61 -12.03 -8.71
C ILE A 40 -14.60 -12.15 -10.24
N ARG A 41 -13.60 -11.56 -10.92
CA ARG A 41 -13.48 -11.68 -12.38
C ARG A 41 -13.03 -13.06 -12.84
N GLY A 42 -12.49 -13.89 -11.94
CA GLY A 42 -11.89 -15.18 -12.30
C GLY A 42 -10.74 -15.05 -13.30
N SER A 43 -10.07 -13.89 -13.33
CA SER A 43 -8.96 -13.60 -14.23
C SER A 43 -7.77 -13.10 -13.43
N HIS A 44 -6.58 -13.62 -13.73
CA HIS A 44 -5.32 -13.29 -13.07
C HIS A 44 -5.27 -13.56 -11.55
N SER A 45 -6.32 -14.15 -10.98
CA SER A 45 -6.27 -14.81 -9.68
C SER A 45 -5.29 -15.99 -9.71
N GLY A 46 -4.86 -16.43 -8.54
CA GLY A 46 -4.05 -17.62 -8.36
C GLY A 46 -4.50 -18.38 -7.13
N TRP A 47 -3.71 -19.36 -6.72
CA TRP A 47 -3.90 -20.05 -5.45
C TRP A 47 -4.07 -19.03 -4.29
N PRO A 48 -5.02 -19.25 -3.36
CA PRO A 48 -5.83 -20.47 -3.15
C PRO A 48 -7.16 -20.53 -3.94
N PHE A 49 -7.43 -19.58 -4.82
CA PHE A 49 -8.71 -19.51 -5.54
C PHE A 49 -8.67 -20.28 -6.86
N GLU A 50 -7.51 -20.32 -7.51
CA GLU A 50 -7.22 -21.12 -8.69
C GLU A 50 -6.09 -22.13 -8.40
N ALA A 51 -5.97 -23.18 -9.21
CA ALA A 51 -4.92 -24.19 -9.01
C ALA A 51 -3.50 -23.63 -9.25
N GLU A 52 -3.38 -22.66 -10.15
CA GLU A 52 -2.10 -22.10 -10.57
C GLU A 52 -1.55 -21.09 -9.56
N VAL A 53 -0.23 -21.12 -9.37
CA VAL A 53 0.48 -20.09 -8.60
C VAL A 53 0.81 -18.94 -9.54
N THR A 54 0.22 -17.77 -9.27
CA THR A 54 0.36 -16.58 -10.13
C THR A 54 0.95 -15.41 -9.32
N PRO A 55 1.26 -14.24 -9.93
CA PRO A 55 1.67 -13.06 -9.18
C PRO A 55 0.68 -12.67 -8.07
N PHE A 56 -0.62 -12.95 -8.23
CA PHE A 56 -1.63 -12.81 -7.20
C PHE A 56 -1.30 -13.60 -5.94
N THR A 57 -0.85 -14.85 -6.07
CA THR A 57 -0.52 -15.71 -4.91
C THR A 57 0.62 -15.11 -4.10
N TYR A 58 1.66 -14.63 -4.78
CA TYR A 58 2.80 -13.99 -4.11
C TYR A 58 2.41 -12.63 -3.51
N SER A 59 1.51 -11.87 -4.13
CA SER A 59 1.07 -10.57 -3.60
C SER A 59 0.31 -10.69 -2.28
N LEU A 60 -0.28 -11.85 -1.95
CA LEU A 60 -0.89 -12.10 -0.64
C LEU A 60 0.09 -11.92 0.53
N LEU A 61 1.41 -12.02 0.30
CA LEU A 61 2.44 -11.73 1.29
C LEU A 61 2.31 -10.30 1.85
N ILE A 62 1.71 -9.37 1.10
CA ILE A 62 1.49 -7.99 1.58
C ILE A 62 0.71 -7.95 2.90
N TYR A 63 -0.22 -8.88 3.13
CA TYR A 63 -1.01 -8.91 4.36
C TYR A 63 -0.16 -9.28 5.57
N ALA A 64 0.76 -10.22 5.40
CA ALA A 64 1.72 -10.61 6.44
C ALA A 64 2.74 -9.50 6.75
N LEU A 65 2.95 -8.56 5.82
CA LEU A 65 3.84 -7.41 6.00
C LEU A 65 3.13 -6.18 6.57
N ILE A 66 1.95 -5.84 6.06
CA ILE A 66 1.26 -4.60 6.42
C ILE A 66 0.57 -4.69 7.78
N LEU A 67 0.04 -5.86 8.17
CA LEU A 67 -0.65 -6.04 9.45
C LEU A 67 0.30 -5.82 10.65
N PRO A 68 1.52 -6.40 10.68
CA PRO A 68 2.50 -6.06 11.71
C PRO A 68 2.88 -4.58 11.71
N ALA A 69 3.03 -3.93 10.55
CA ALA A 69 3.36 -2.51 10.47
C ALA A 69 2.29 -1.65 11.16
N ILE A 70 1.02 -1.92 10.86
CA ILE A 70 -0.14 -1.25 11.47
C ILE A 70 -0.16 -1.52 12.97
N TYR A 71 -0.06 -2.79 13.39
CA TYR A 71 -0.08 -3.18 14.80
C TYR A 71 1.01 -2.47 15.60
N LEU A 72 2.26 -2.55 15.16
CA LEU A 72 3.40 -1.95 15.85
C LEU A 72 3.25 -0.42 15.96
N THR A 73 2.76 0.21 14.90
CA THR A 73 2.48 1.66 14.90
C THR A 73 1.34 2.02 15.84
N ALA A 74 0.29 1.19 15.90
CA ALA A 74 -0.82 1.38 16.82
C ALA A 74 -0.40 1.19 18.29
N ARG A 75 0.60 0.35 18.55
CA ARG A 75 1.25 0.17 19.86
C ARG A 75 2.28 1.25 20.20
N GLY A 76 2.61 2.11 19.25
CA GLY A 76 3.52 3.24 19.46
C GLY A 76 4.98 2.93 19.24
N HIS A 77 5.28 1.79 18.62
CA HIS A 77 6.62 1.53 18.11
C HIS A 77 6.88 2.41 16.89
N ASP A 78 8.09 2.92 16.82
CA ASP A 78 8.56 3.72 15.72
C ASP A 78 9.10 2.81 14.60
N VAL A 79 8.22 2.51 13.65
CA VAL A 79 8.48 1.61 12.52
C VAL A 79 8.29 2.31 11.17
N ALA A 80 8.53 3.63 11.11
CA ALA A 80 8.38 4.41 9.87
C ALA A 80 9.23 3.86 8.71
N GLY A 81 10.44 3.36 8.99
CA GLY A 81 11.28 2.70 7.99
C GLY A 81 10.68 1.40 7.46
N TYR A 82 9.97 0.64 8.29
CA TYR A 82 9.27 -0.57 7.87
C TYR A 82 8.07 -0.24 6.97
N HIS A 83 7.28 0.80 7.32
CA HIS A 83 6.23 1.31 6.43
C HIS A 83 6.78 1.73 5.07
N LEU A 84 7.93 2.42 5.05
CA LEU A 84 8.58 2.82 3.80
C LEU A 84 8.98 1.59 2.97
N PHE A 85 9.59 0.58 3.59
CA PHE A 85 9.96 -0.66 2.91
C PHE A 85 8.73 -1.35 2.29
N VAL A 86 7.66 -1.53 3.07
CA VAL A 86 6.42 -2.17 2.61
C VAL A 86 5.78 -1.37 1.48
N ALA A 87 5.72 -0.03 1.60
CA ALA A 87 5.10 0.82 0.59
C ALA A 87 5.88 0.85 -0.73
N VAL A 88 7.21 0.99 -0.67
CA VAL A 88 8.07 0.98 -1.88
C VAL A 88 8.04 -0.41 -2.53
N GLY A 89 8.18 -1.48 -1.74
CA GLY A 89 8.08 -2.85 -2.25
C GLY A 89 6.72 -3.13 -2.89
N GLY A 90 5.63 -2.67 -2.25
CA GLY A 90 4.27 -2.77 -2.77
C GLY A 90 4.08 -2.01 -4.08
N LEU A 91 4.57 -0.76 -4.18
CA LEU A 91 4.51 0.01 -5.43
C LEU A 91 5.30 -0.65 -6.55
N ALA A 92 6.50 -1.15 -6.25
CA ALA A 92 7.32 -1.86 -7.23
C ALA A 92 6.61 -3.12 -7.74
N LEU A 93 6.00 -3.89 -6.84
CA LEU A 93 5.24 -5.09 -7.19
C LEU A 93 4.01 -4.74 -8.05
N ILE A 94 3.15 -3.83 -7.58
CA ILE A 94 1.94 -3.40 -8.32
C ILE A 94 2.34 -2.86 -9.69
N GLY A 95 3.37 -2.01 -9.73
CA GLY A 95 3.96 -1.46 -10.95
C GLY A 95 4.38 -2.55 -11.94
N PHE A 96 5.14 -3.53 -11.45
CA PHE A 96 5.66 -4.63 -12.26
C PHE A 96 4.53 -5.49 -12.85
N VAL A 97 3.57 -5.92 -12.03
CA VAL A 97 2.56 -6.90 -12.44
C VAL A 97 1.40 -6.32 -13.26
N HIS A 98 1.20 -5.00 -13.26
CA HIS A 98 0.13 -4.33 -14.02
C HIS A 98 0.63 -3.53 -15.23
N PHE A 99 1.90 -3.12 -15.25
CA PHE A 99 2.40 -2.20 -16.28
C PHE A 99 3.60 -2.72 -17.06
N VAL A 100 4.24 -3.82 -16.65
CA VAL A 100 5.30 -4.44 -17.43
C VAL A 100 4.69 -5.56 -18.28
N PRO A 101 4.77 -5.47 -19.62
CA PRO A 101 4.13 -6.41 -20.53
C PRO A 101 4.92 -7.72 -20.64
N VAL A 102 4.81 -8.56 -19.62
CA VAL A 102 5.31 -9.94 -19.61
C VAL A 102 4.12 -10.89 -19.71
N GLY A 103 4.25 -12.01 -20.43
CA GLY A 103 3.16 -12.98 -20.55
C GLY A 103 2.67 -13.45 -19.18
N GLY A 104 1.36 -13.32 -18.93
CA GLY A 104 0.71 -13.65 -17.65
C GLY A 104 0.51 -12.48 -16.68
N HIS A 105 0.97 -11.27 -17.03
CA HIS A 105 0.64 -10.04 -16.30
C HIS A 105 -0.69 -9.45 -16.79
N GLU A 106 -1.42 -8.79 -15.89
CA GLU A 106 -2.71 -8.16 -16.23
C GLU A 106 -2.49 -6.96 -17.14
N ALA A 107 -3.34 -6.80 -18.16
CA ALA A 107 -3.47 -5.59 -18.96
C ALA A 107 -4.70 -4.79 -18.49
N PRO A 108 -4.54 -3.78 -17.60
CA PRO A 108 -5.65 -3.23 -16.82
C PRO A 108 -6.75 -2.51 -17.63
N ILE A 109 -6.49 -2.14 -18.89
CA ILE A 109 -7.49 -1.49 -19.74
C ILE A 109 -8.20 -2.51 -20.64
N GLY A 110 -7.47 -3.50 -21.15
CA GLY A 110 -8.03 -4.54 -22.01
C GLY A 110 -8.85 -5.57 -21.23
N ASP A 111 -8.31 -6.03 -20.09
CA ASP A 111 -8.85 -7.17 -19.35
C ASP A 111 -10.03 -6.76 -18.46
N ILE A 112 -10.00 -5.54 -17.89
CA ILE A 112 -11.02 -5.09 -16.93
C ILE A 112 -12.37 -4.82 -17.61
N TYR A 113 -12.36 -4.16 -18.77
CA TYR A 113 -13.60 -3.89 -19.52
C TYR A 113 -14.16 -5.14 -20.19
N ALA A 114 -13.29 -6.05 -20.67
CA ALA A 114 -13.69 -7.28 -21.30
C ALA A 114 -14.31 -8.29 -20.32
N ALA A 115 -13.82 -8.34 -19.07
CA ALA A 115 -14.22 -9.37 -18.11
C ALA A 115 -15.60 -9.15 -17.46
N TYR A 116 -15.98 -7.91 -17.16
CA TYR A 116 -17.18 -7.66 -16.35
C TYR A 116 -18.50 -7.61 -17.13
N GLY A 117 -18.46 -7.41 -18.45
CA GLY A 117 -19.65 -7.15 -19.26
C GLY A 117 -20.45 -5.89 -18.88
N SER A 118 -20.03 -5.15 -17.83
CA SER A 118 -20.65 -3.92 -17.34
C SER A 118 -19.61 -2.82 -17.13
N THR A 119 -19.87 -1.65 -17.70
CA THR A 119 -18.96 -0.49 -17.65
C THR A 119 -18.73 0.00 -16.22
N SER A 120 -19.76 -0.04 -15.37
CA SER A 120 -19.68 0.43 -13.98
C SER A 120 -18.79 -0.44 -13.11
N ALA A 121 -18.86 -1.78 -13.25
CA ALA A 121 -17.98 -2.68 -12.51
C ALA A 121 -16.52 -2.53 -12.98
N GLY A 122 -16.29 -2.39 -14.29
CA GLY A 122 -14.95 -2.12 -14.82
C GLY A 122 -14.36 -0.78 -14.32
N LEU A 123 -15.17 0.29 -14.29
CA LEU A 123 -14.75 1.58 -13.73
C LEU A 123 -14.46 1.52 -12.23
N LEU A 124 -15.25 0.73 -11.49
CA LEU A 124 -15.02 0.52 -10.06
C LEU A 124 -13.70 -0.21 -9.81
N ALA A 125 -13.44 -1.30 -10.54
CA ALA A 125 -12.19 -2.06 -10.47
C ALA A 125 -10.97 -1.17 -10.78
N LEU A 126 -11.05 -0.38 -11.85
CA LEU A 126 -10.01 0.59 -12.20
C LEU A 126 -9.83 1.64 -11.10
N GLY A 127 -10.93 2.17 -10.55
CA GLY A 127 -10.90 3.12 -9.45
C GLY A 127 -10.24 2.55 -8.18
N ILE A 128 -10.48 1.27 -7.88
CA ILE A 128 -9.83 0.55 -6.77
C ILE A 128 -8.32 0.44 -7.01
N LEU A 129 -7.88 0.05 -8.22
CA LEU A 129 -6.46 -0.05 -8.56
C LEU A 129 -5.76 1.31 -8.49
N VAL A 130 -6.35 2.34 -9.10
CA VAL A 130 -5.80 3.71 -9.06
C VAL A 130 -5.76 4.23 -7.61
N GLY A 131 -6.82 4.00 -6.85
CA GLY A 131 -6.90 4.35 -5.43
C GLY A 131 -5.83 3.64 -4.60
N LEU A 132 -5.59 2.35 -4.84
CA LEU A 132 -4.53 1.57 -4.21
C LEU A 132 -3.16 2.18 -4.51
N ILE A 133 -2.83 2.41 -5.78
CA ILE A 133 -1.53 2.98 -6.18
C ILE A 133 -1.31 4.35 -5.54
N ALA A 134 -2.30 5.24 -5.65
CA ALA A 134 -2.21 6.59 -5.08
C ALA A 134 -2.04 6.55 -3.55
N ASN A 135 -2.77 5.68 -2.87
CA ASN A 135 -2.70 5.54 -1.42
C ASN A 135 -1.36 4.95 -0.96
N VAL A 136 -0.81 3.95 -1.64
CA VAL A 136 0.51 3.39 -1.30
C VAL A 136 1.62 4.40 -1.59
N ALA A 137 1.51 5.21 -2.65
CA ALA A 137 2.42 6.33 -2.90
C ALA A 137 2.38 7.38 -1.78
N ALA A 138 1.18 7.73 -1.29
CA ALA A 138 1.03 8.61 -0.15
C ALA A 138 1.66 8.02 1.13
N LEU A 139 1.46 6.71 1.39
CA LEU A 139 2.10 6.01 2.50
C LEU A 139 3.63 6.10 2.41
N ALA A 140 4.20 5.84 1.24
CA ALA A 140 5.64 5.94 1.02
C ALA A 140 6.17 7.36 1.29
N ALA A 141 5.45 8.39 0.80
CA ALA A 141 5.83 9.78 1.01
C ALA A 141 5.81 10.18 2.49
N VAL A 142 4.76 9.82 3.23
CA VAL A 142 4.64 10.08 4.68
C VAL A 142 5.71 9.32 5.46
N ALA A 143 5.96 8.06 5.12
CA ALA A 143 6.98 7.25 5.77
C ALA A 143 8.39 7.84 5.55
N LEU A 144 8.71 8.23 4.31
CA LEU A 144 9.98 8.88 3.96
C LEU A 144 10.16 10.22 4.69
N ALA A 145 9.13 11.06 4.72
CA ALA A 145 9.16 12.33 5.44
C ALA A 145 9.42 12.11 6.95
N THR A 146 8.75 11.12 7.54
CA THR A 146 8.93 10.74 8.95
C THR A 146 10.35 10.26 9.22
N VAL A 147 10.90 9.38 8.37
CA VAL A 147 12.28 8.91 8.49
C VAL A 147 13.29 10.05 8.38
N ARG A 148 13.13 10.95 7.39
CA ARG A 148 14.01 12.11 7.19
C ARG A 148 13.99 13.09 8.36
N ALA A 149 12.81 13.37 8.91
CA ALA A 149 12.67 14.25 10.07
C ALA A 149 13.45 13.71 11.28
N LYS A 150 13.43 12.39 11.50
CA LYS A 150 14.20 11.74 12.57
C LYS A 150 15.70 11.83 12.36
N TYR A 151 16.20 11.56 11.15
CA TYR A 151 17.63 11.67 10.86
C TYR A 151 18.15 13.09 11.10
N ARG A 152 17.43 14.11 10.63
CA ARG A 152 17.79 15.52 10.86
C ARG A 152 17.82 15.89 12.35
N ALA A 153 16.90 15.35 13.14
CA ALA A 153 16.89 15.58 14.58
C ALA A 153 18.09 14.93 15.30
N ALA A 154 18.57 13.79 14.80
CA ALA A 154 19.73 13.10 15.36
C ALA A 154 21.07 13.77 15.01
N GLU A 155 21.17 14.46 13.87
CA GLU A 155 22.39 15.20 13.46
C GLU A 155 22.51 16.59 14.12
N GLY A 156 21.42 17.16 14.62
CA GLY A 156 21.37 18.53 15.15
C GLY A 156 21.33 18.65 16.68
N GLY A 157 21.44 17.54 17.41
CA GLY A 157 21.46 17.49 18.89
C GLY A 157 22.79 16.96 19.41
#